data_AF-I0WKV3-F1
#
_entry.id   AF-I0WKV3-F1
#
_cell.length_a   1.000
_cell.length_b   1.000
_cell.length_c   1.000
_cell.angle_alpha   90.00
_cell.angle_beta   90.00
_cell.angle_gamma   90.00
#
_symmetry.space_group_name_H-M   'P 1'
#
loop_
_entity.id
_entity.type
_entity.pdbx_description
1 polymer ?
#
loop_
_entity_poly.entity_id
_entity_poly.type
_entity_poly.pdbx_seq_one_letter_code
_entity_poly.pdbx_strand_id
1 'polypeptide(L)'
;MSLMAMKAYSAEFKADAVALYLSDPNNTLEGIGRDLGVSRETLRNWVRAELKRTGTSTAELRAGSARPASPGAVSSESVLEEENRQLKAQIRKLETEREILRRAAKYFAGETCATRRWVGREVVRDRLPRVVAAA
;
A
#
# COMPACT_ATOMS: atom_id res chain seq x y z
N MET A 1 26.71 -2.20 43.49
CA MET A 1 26.20 -1.01 42.80
C MET A 1 25.92 -1.38 41.35
N SER A 2 24.67 -1.53 40.95
CA SER A 2 24.35 -1.90 39.56
C SER A 2 24.50 -0.66 38.68
N LEU A 3 25.44 -0.70 37.74
CA LEU A 3 25.57 0.31 36.69
C LEU A 3 24.23 0.35 35.94
N MET A 4 23.50 1.46 36.05
CA MET A 4 22.37 1.75 35.18
C MET A 4 22.91 1.72 33.75
N ALA A 5 22.70 0.62 33.04
CA ALA A 5 22.94 0.52 31.62
C ALA A 5 22.03 1.57 30.97
N MET A 6 22.59 2.74 30.66
CA MET A 6 21.91 3.73 29.85
C MET A 6 21.46 3.00 28.60
N LYS A 7 20.14 2.91 28.39
CA LYS A 7 19.53 2.35 27.19
C LYS A 7 19.99 3.22 26.03
N ALA A 8 21.15 2.89 25.47
CA ALA A 8 21.77 3.67 24.42
C ALA A 8 21.01 3.36 23.13
N TYR A 9 20.07 4.23 22.79
CA TYR A 9 19.40 4.19 21.49
C TYR A 9 20.47 4.33 20.39
N SER A 10 20.41 3.46 19.37
CA SER A 10 21.32 3.51 18.23
C SER A 10 21.20 4.84 17.50
N ALA A 11 22.28 5.26 16.82
CA ALA A 11 22.27 6.51 16.06
C ALA A 11 21.22 6.47 14.94
N GLU A 12 21.05 5.33 14.29
CA GLU A 12 20.04 5.10 13.25
C GLU A 12 18.62 5.28 13.80
N PHE A 13 18.31 4.71 14.97
CA PHE A 13 16.98 4.84 15.58
C PHE A 13 16.66 6.29 15.95
N LYS A 14 17.65 7.04 16.43
CA LYS A 14 17.47 8.48 16.74
C LYS A 14 17.21 9.30 15.48
N ALA A 15 17.93 9.01 14.40
CA ALA A 15 17.77 9.70 13.12
C ALA A 15 16.39 9.41 12.51
N ASP A 16 15.97 8.14 12.53
CA ASP A 16 14.66 7.71 12.03
C ASP A 16 13.49 8.33 12.83
N ALA A 17 13.59 8.34 14.16
CA ALA A 17 12.60 8.98 15.02
C ALA A 17 12.48 10.50 14.78
N VAL A 18 13.60 11.18 14.48
CA VAL A 18 13.61 12.60 14.12
C VAL A 18 13.02 12.79 12.72
N ALA A 19 13.35 11.93 11.74
CA ALA A 19 12.79 11.99 10.40
C ALA A 19 11.27 11.79 10.39
N LEU A 20 10.75 10.87 11.22
CA LEU A 20 9.31 10.64 11.39
C LEU A 20 8.59 11.90 11.93
N TYR A 21 9.22 12.62 12.87
CA TYR A 21 8.68 13.88 13.40
C TYR A 21 8.71 15.03 12.38
N LEU A 22 9.65 15.01 11.45
CA LEU A 22 9.80 16.03 10.43
C LEU A 22 8.98 15.75 9.16
N SER A 23 8.57 14.50 8.94
CA SER A 23 7.82 14.05 7.76
C SER A 23 6.39 14.60 7.71
N ASP A 24 5.68 14.61 8.84
CA ASP A 24 4.30 15.12 8.91
C ASP A 24 4.16 16.28 9.90
N PRO A 25 3.46 17.36 9.51
CA PRO A 25 3.16 18.46 10.42
C PRO A 25 2.16 18.07 11.52
N ASN A 26 1.38 17.00 11.31
CA ASN A 26 0.43 16.47 12.30
C ASN A 26 1.08 15.58 13.36
N ASN A 27 2.32 15.15 13.15
CA ASN A 27 3.02 14.31 14.10
C ASN A 27 3.47 15.14 15.32
N THR A 28 2.96 14.76 16.49
CA THR A 28 3.34 15.37 17.77
C THR A 28 4.44 14.56 18.45
N LEU A 29 5.32 15.25 19.20
CA LEU A 29 6.37 14.60 19.98
C LEU A 29 5.80 13.60 21.00
N GLU A 30 4.58 13.84 21.50
CA GLU A 30 3.88 12.93 22.41
C GLU A 30 3.34 11.68 21.71
N GLY A 31 2.74 11.85 20.53
CA GLY A 31 2.25 10.74 19.73
C GLY A 31 3.37 9.78 19.33
N ILE A 32 4.45 10.32 18.76
CA ILE A 32 5.62 9.54 18.35
C ILE A 32 6.31 8.92 19.57
N GLY A 33 6.47 9.68 20.66
CA GLY A 33 7.07 9.14 21.88
C GLY A 33 6.30 7.94 22.44
N ARG A 34 4.97 8.00 22.43
CA ARG A 34 4.12 6.89 22.87
C ARG A 34 4.23 5.67 21.95
N ASP A 35 4.26 5.89 20.64
CA ASP A 35 4.38 4.83 19.63
C ASP A 35 5.74 4.10 19.71
N LEU A 36 6.83 4.88 19.80
CA LEU A 36 8.20 4.36 19.88
C LEU A 36 8.62 3.92 21.29
N GLY A 37 7.79 4.15 22.31
CA GLY A 37 8.14 3.89 23.71
C GLY A 37 9.27 4.78 24.25
N VAL A 38 9.41 6.00 23.71
CA VAL A 38 10.43 6.99 24.08
C VAL A 38 9.78 8.20 24.74
N SER A 39 10.40 8.75 25.78
CA SER A 39 9.89 9.98 26.40
C SER A 39 9.90 11.15 25.40
N ARG A 40 8.82 11.95 25.43
CA ARG A 40 8.69 13.22 24.69
C ARG A 40 9.93 14.10 24.82
N GLU A 41 10.51 14.16 26.02
CA GLU A 41 11.67 14.99 26.31
C GLU A 41 12.94 14.47 25.64
N THR A 42 13.09 13.15 25.57
CA THR A 42 14.21 12.49 24.89
C THR A 42 14.16 12.75 23.40
N LEU A 43 12.98 12.62 22.79
CA LEU A 43 12.78 12.95 21.37
C LEU A 43 13.03 14.43 21.09
N ARG A 44 12.54 15.33 21.95
CA ARG A 44 12.82 16.78 21.86
C ARG A 44 14.32 17.08 21.95
N ASN A 45 15.08 16.33 22.74
CA ASN A 45 16.53 16.49 22.85
C ASN A 45 17.25 16.00 21.59
N TRP A 46 16.78 14.94 20.94
CA TRP A 46 17.32 14.49 19.65
C TRP A 46 17.06 15.49 18.54
N VAL A 47 15.84 16.03 18.44
CA VAL A 47 15.52 17.10 17.47
C VAL A 47 16.40 18.34 17.71
N ARG A 48 16.62 18.72 18.98
CA ARG A 48 17.54 19.83 19.32
C ARG A 48 19.00 19.52 19.04
N ALA A 49 19.42 18.28 19.19
CA ALA A 49 20.78 17.86 18.84
C ALA A 49 20.97 17.95 17.32
N GLU A 50 19.99 17.50 16.54
CA GLU A 50 20.01 17.61 15.07
C GLU A 50 20.03 19.08 14.62
N LEU A 51 19.21 19.92 15.24
CA LEU A 51 19.20 21.38 15.04
C LEU A 51 20.59 22.00 15.18
N LYS A 52 21.32 21.61 16.23
CA LYS A 52 22.68 22.10 16.50
C LYS A 52 23.72 21.56 15.52
N ARG A 53 23.53 20.34 15.01
CA ARG A 53 24.42 19.72 14.02
C ARG A 53 24.28 20.40 12.66
N THR A 54 23.05 20.70 12.26
CA THR A 54 22.75 21.27 10.94
C THR A 54 22.81 22.81 10.96
N GLY A 55 22.69 23.45 12.12
CA GLY A 55 22.72 24.91 12.26
C GLY A 55 21.45 25.60 11.76
N THR A 56 20.35 24.86 11.69
CA THR A 56 19.12 25.19 10.95
C THR A 56 17.95 25.18 11.92
N SER A 57 16.94 26.04 11.78
CA SER A 57 15.74 26.09 12.64
C SER A 57 14.84 24.86 12.47
N THR A 58 13.98 24.55 13.45
CA THR A 58 13.03 23.42 13.35
C THR A 58 12.05 23.60 12.20
N ALA A 59 11.71 24.84 11.86
CA ALA A 59 10.91 25.18 10.69
C ALA A 59 11.67 24.88 9.40
N GLU A 60 12.96 25.17 9.35
CA GLU A 60 13.82 24.89 8.19
C GLU A 60 14.17 23.41 8.08
N LEU A 61 14.26 22.65 9.19
CA LEU A 61 14.36 21.18 9.16
C LEU A 61 13.06 20.53 8.68
N ARG A 62 11.90 21.10 9.04
CA ARG A 62 10.62 20.67 8.48
C ARG A 62 10.46 21.06 7.01
N ALA A 63 10.96 22.22 6.59
CA ALA A 63 11.03 22.58 5.18
C ALA A 63 12.08 21.73 4.41
N GLY A 64 13.16 21.35 5.09
CA GLY A 64 14.23 20.48 4.61
C GLY A 64 13.88 18.99 4.63
N SER A 65 12.84 18.59 5.37
CA SER A 65 12.29 17.23 5.39
C SER A 65 10.98 17.12 4.63
N ALA A 66 10.23 18.22 4.50
CA ALA A 66 9.30 18.47 3.40
C ALA A 66 10.11 18.73 2.12
N ARG A 67 10.99 17.78 1.79
CA ARG A 67 11.79 17.66 0.56
C ARG A 67 12.21 19.01 -0.04
N PRO A 68 13.44 19.50 0.23
CA PRO A 68 14.06 20.42 -0.67
C PRO A 68 14.31 19.59 -1.93
N ALA A 69 13.63 19.96 -3.01
CA ALA A 69 14.09 19.63 -4.34
C ALA A 69 15.52 20.19 -4.46
N SER A 70 16.50 19.39 -4.06
CA SER A 70 17.91 19.68 -4.27
C SER A 70 18.15 19.66 -5.79
N PRO A 71 18.93 20.59 -6.36
CA PRO A 71 19.11 20.73 -7.81
C PRO A 71 19.89 19.57 -8.49
N GLY A 72 20.02 18.42 -7.82
CA GLY A 72 20.42 17.13 -8.40
C GLY A 72 19.28 16.12 -8.60
N ALA A 73 18.03 16.48 -8.28
CA ALA A 73 16.86 15.58 -8.29
C ALA A 73 16.39 15.11 -9.67
N VAL A 74 16.88 15.71 -10.76
CA VAL A 74 16.48 15.36 -12.14
C VAL A 74 16.79 13.90 -12.52
N SER A 75 17.77 13.25 -11.89
CA SER A 75 18.07 11.84 -12.17
C SER A 75 17.23 10.85 -11.37
N SER A 76 16.71 11.23 -10.18
CA SER A 76 15.89 10.34 -9.36
C SER A 76 14.40 10.51 -9.65
N GLU A 77 13.96 11.73 -9.97
CA GLU A 77 12.58 11.98 -10.41
C GLU A 77 12.28 11.30 -11.74
N SER A 78 13.20 11.38 -12.71
CA SER A 78 13.05 10.70 -14.00
C SER A 78 13.01 9.18 -13.88
N VAL A 79 13.80 8.58 -12.97
CA VAL A 79 13.74 7.14 -12.67
C VAL A 79 12.40 6.78 -12.02
N LEU A 80 11.93 7.56 -11.05
CA LEU A 80 10.63 7.35 -10.40
C LEU A 80 9.44 7.53 -11.37
N GLU A 81 9.56 8.44 -12.33
CA GLU A 81 8.56 8.65 -13.38
C GLU A 81 8.55 7.48 -14.39
N GLU A 82 9.73 6.96 -14.74
CA GLU A 82 9.89 5.77 -15.57
C GLU A 82 9.27 4.55 -14.88
N GLU A 83 9.59 4.31 -13.62
CA GLU A 83 9.01 3.24 -12.80
C GLU A 83 7.47 3.40 -12.70
N ASN A 84 6.97 4.62 -12.49
CA ASN A 84 5.53 4.88 -12.48
C ASN A 84 4.87 4.56 -13.83
N ARG A 85 5.54 4.87 -14.96
CA ARG A 85 5.03 4.55 -16.29
C ARG A 85 4.97 3.04 -16.51
N GLN A 86 6.01 2.33 -16.10
CA GLN A 86 6.09 0.88 -16.21
C GLN A 86 5.02 0.20 -15.35
N LEU A 87 4.86 0.64 -14.10
CA LEU A 87 3.82 0.13 -13.20
C LEU A 87 2.41 0.39 -13.75
N LYS A 88 2.13 1.58 -14.28
CA LYS A 88 0.85 1.90 -14.92
C LYS A 88 0.60 1.03 -16.17
N ALA A 89 1.63 0.74 -16.96
CA ALA A 89 1.53 -0.16 -18.10
C ALA A 89 1.21 -1.60 -17.67
N GLN A 90 1.85 -2.09 -16.60
CA GLN A 90 1.57 -3.41 -16.03
C GLN A 90 0.14 -3.51 -15.49
N ILE A 91 -0.35 -2.48 -14.78
CA ILE A 91 -1.73 -2.44 -14.29
C ILE A 91 -2.72 -2.56 -15.46
N ARG A 92 -2.56 -1.77 -16.52
CA ARG A 92 -3.43 -1.83 -17.71
C ARG A 92 -3.43 -3.21 -18.37
N LYS A 93 -2.25 -3.85 -18.45
CA LYS A 93 -2.13 -5.20 -18.98
C LYS A 93 -2.90 -6.21 -18.11
N LEU A 94 -2.68 -6.19 -16.80
CA LEU A 94 -3.35 -7.09 -15.85
C LEU A 94 -4.86 -6.86 -15.81
N GLU A 95 -5.33 -5.62 -15.90
CA GLU A 95 -6.75 -5.30 -15.99
C GLU A 95 -7.38 -5.87 -17.27
N THR A 96 -6.68 -5.77 -18.39
CA THR A 96 -7.11 -6.34 -19.67
C THR A 96 -7.20 -7.87 -19.58
N GLU A 97 -6.17 -8.53 -19.04
CA GLU A 97 -6.16 -9.98 -18.81
C GLU A 97 -7.31 -10.39 -17.88
N ARG A 98 -7.57 -9.64 -16.80
CA ARG A 98 -8.70 -9.89 -15.91
C ARG A 98 -10.04 -9.75 -16.60
N GLU A 99 -10.19 -8.77 -17.49
CA GLU A 99 -11.42 -8.60 -18.24
C GLU A 99 -11.65 -9.76 -19.22
N ILE A 100 -10.61 -10.21 -19.92
CA ILE A 100 -10.69 -11.39 -20.79
C ILE A 100 -11.12 -12.62 -19.98
N LEU A 101 -10.47 -12.87 -18.84
CA LEU A 101 -10.82 -13.99 -17.97
C LEU A 101 -12.25 -13.88 -17.42
N ARG A 102 -12.71 -12.68 -17.06
CA ARG A 102 -14.08 -12.45 -16.60
C ARG A 102 -15.09 -12.71 -17.72
N ARG A 103 -14.81 -12.26 -18.95
CA ARG A 103 -15.65 -12.51 -20.13
C ARG A 103 -15.71 -14.01 -20.45
N ALA A 104 -14.57 -14.70 -20.40
CA ALA A 104 -14.49 -16.14 -20.57
C ALA A 104 -15.29 -16.89 -19.49
N ALA A 105 -15.12 -16.53 -18.22
CA ALA A 105 -15.88 -17.12 -17.12
C ALA A 105 -17.40 -16.94 -17.31
N LYS A 106 -17.85 -15.76 -17.77
CA LYS A 106 -19.27 -15.51 -18.08
C LYS A 106 -19.75 -16.39 -19.24
N TYR A 107 -18.95 -16.52 -20.30
CA TYR A 107 -19.26 -17.37 -21.44
C TYR A 107 -19.41 -18.84 -21.03
N PHE A 108 -18.43 -19.38 -20.32
CA PHE A 108 -18.45 -20.77 -19.84
C PHE A 108 -19.53 -21.04 -18.79
N ALA A 109 -19.84 -20.07 -17.92
CA ALA A 109 -20.98 -20.17 -17.00
C ALA A 109 -22.32 -20.24 -17.77
N GLY A 110 -22.45 -19.48 -18.86
CA GLY A 110 -23.62 -19.53 -19.73
C GLY A 110 -23.78 -20.88 -20.44
N GLU A 111 -22.71 -21.42 -21.01
CA GLU A 111 -22.72 -22.73 -21.69
C GLU A 111 -23.01 -23.89 -20.72
N THR A 112 -22.36 -23.92 -19.55
CA THR A 112 -22.58 -24.98 -18.57
C THR A 112 -24.00 -24.96 -17.98
N CYS A 113 -24.63 -23.79 -17.87
CA CYS A 113 -26.03 -23.66 -17.48
C CYS A 113 -27.00 -24.05 -18.62
N ALA A 114 -26.68 -23.69 -19.87
CA ALA A 114 -27.46 -24.07 -21.04
C ALA A 114 -27.46 -25.58 -21.25
N THR A 115 -26.31 -26.23 -21.18
CA THR A 115 -26.17 -27.69 -21.34
C THR A 115 -26.91 -28.45 -20.23
N ARG A 116 -26.78 -28.02 -18.96
CA ARG A 116 -27.55 -28.62 -17.85
C ARG A 116 -29.06 -28.44 -18.01
N ARG A 117 -29.51 -27.27 -18.51
CA ARG A 117 -30.92 -27.00 -18.79
C ARG A 117 -31.46 -27.84 -19.96
N TRP A 118 -30.65 -28.12 -20.98
CA TRP A 118 -31.02 -29.00 -22.09
C TRP A 118 -31.15 -30.46 -21.64
N VAL A 119 -30.13 -30.99 -20.95
CA VAL A 119 -30.17 -32.36 -20.40
C VAL A 119 -31.35 -32.55 -19.43
N GLY A 120 -31.60 -31.58 -18.54
CA GLY A 120 -32.77 -31.63 -17.65
C GLY A 120 -34.12 -31.61 -18.38
N ARG A 121 -34.20 -30.91 -19.52
CA ARG A 121 -35.43 -30.83 -20.33
C ARG A 121 -35.65 -32.08 -21.21
N GLU A 122 -34.57 -32.74 -21.64
CA GLU A 122 -34.62 -34.04 -22.32
C GLU A 122 -35.13 -35.12 -21.35
N VAL A 123 -34.52 -35.21 -20.16
CA VAL A 123 -34.93 -36.16 -19.11
C VAL A 123 -36.39 -35.95 -18.70
N VAL A 124 -36.88 -34.70 -18.62
CA VAL A 124 -38.31 -34.42 -18.34
C VAL A 124 -39.23 -34.84 -19.49
N ARG A 125 -38.79 -34.72 -20.76
CA ARG A 125 -39.55 -35.17 -21.94
C ARG A 125 -39.63 -36.70 -22.03
N ASP A 126 -38.54 -37.40 -21.77
CA ASP A 126 -38.50 -38.87 -21.76
C ASP A 126 -39.29 -39.49 -20.60
N ARG A 127 -39.52 -38.73 -19.51
CA ARG A 127 -40.32 -39.16 -18.35
C ARG A 127 -41.83 -38.93 -18.49
N LEU A 128 -42.29 -38.24 -19.53
CA LEU A 128 -43.71 -38.09 -19.81
C LEU A 128 -44.17 -39.28 -20.68
N PRO A 129 -44.96 -40.24 -20.16
CA PRO A 129 -45.53 -41.29 -20.99
C PRO A 129 -46.40 -40.65 -22.07
N ARG A 130 -46.21 -41.07 -23.33
CA ARG A 130 -47.09 -40.74 -24.46
C ARG A 130 -48.49 -41.29 -24.17
N VAL A 131 -49.31 -40.50 -23.48
CA VAL A 131 -50.76 -40.73 -23.40
C VAL A 131 -51.40 -39.79 -24.42
N VAL A 132 -52.38 -40.29 -25.18
CA VAL A 132 -53.11 -39.66 -26.31
C VAL A 132 -52.46 -39.98 -27.67
N ALA A 133 -53.12 -40.63 -28.65
CA ALA A 133 -54.54 -40.86 -28.91
C ALA A 133 -54.76 -42.22 -29.60
N ALA A 134 -55.77 -42.96 -29.14
CA ALA A 134 -56.57 -43.85 -29.96
C ALA A 134 -58.03 -43.42 -29.74
N ALA A 135 -58.64 -42.86 -30.78
CA ALA A 135 -60.06 -42.58 -30.91
C ALA A 135 -60.44 -42.90 -32.35
#